data_AF-A0A949AQK1-F1
#
_entry.id   AF-A0A949AQK1-F1
#
_cell.length_a   1.000
_cell.length_b   1.000
_cell.length_c   1.000
_cell.angle_alpha   90.00
_cell.angle_beta   90.00
_cell.angle_gamma   90.00
#
_symmetry.space_group_name_H-M   'P 1'
#
loop_
_entity.id
_entity.type
_entity.pdbx_description
1 polymer ?
#
loop_
_entity_poly.entity_id
_entity_poly.type
_entity_poly.pdbx_seq_one_letter_code
_entity_poly.pdbx_strand_id
1 'polypeptide(L)'
;MNLLVSSTVACFLLTLFISLSFAQDPVWQVNIGRNPSSQIYSMELDEDGSLYIPLYITEEGGLVKVSKDGVKEWQYIVPNQTKQVMGSPRIVGDAVVLVTGWGGA
;
A
#
# COMPACT_ATOMS: atom_id res chain seq x y z
N MET A 1 -53.79 7.92 -24.48
CA MET A 1 -53.41 8.14 -23.07
C MET A 1 -52.15 7.33 -22.79
N ASN A 2 -51.03 8.02 -22.59
CA ASN A 2 -49.81 7.63 -21.87
C ASN A 2 -48.97 6.43 -22.35
N LEU A 3 -48.05 6.70 -23.28
CA LEU A 3 -46.83 5.89 -23.52
C LEU A 3 -45.54 6.65 -23.14
N LEU A 4 -45.65 7.67 -22.28
CA LEU A 4 -44.54 8.57 -21.90
C LEU A 4 -43.90 8.26 -20.54
N VAL A 5 -44.21 7.13 -19.89
CA VAL A 5 -43.68 6.81 -18.55
C VAL A 5 -42.45 5.88 -18.59
N SER A 6 -42.07 5.36 -19.77
CA SER A 6 -41.13 4.23 -19.85
C SER A 6 -39.64 4.58 -19.90
N SER A 7 -39.22 5.78 -20.30
CA SER A 7 -37.78 6.11 -20.44
C SER A 7 -37.18 6.75 -19.19
N THR A 8 -37.94 7.55 -18.46
CA THR A 8 -37.43 8.30 -17.30
C THR A 8 -37.18 7.39 -16.09
N VAL A 9 -38.03 6.38 -15.88
CA VAL A 9 -37.89 5.41 -14.76
C VAL A 9 -36.70 4.47 -14.99
N ALA A 10 -36.45 4.08 -16.24
CA ALA A 10 -35.31 3.25 -16.60
C ALA A 10 -33.97 3.97 -16.41
N CYS A 11 -33.88 5.25 -16.80
CA CYS A 11 -32.69 6.07 -16.54
C CYS A 11 -32.45 6.32 -15.05
N PHE A 12 -33.50 6.54 -14.25
CA PHE A 12 -33.37 6.77 -12.80
C PHE A 12 -32.94 5.53 -12.02
N LEU A 13 -33.41 4.34 -12.42
CA LEU A 13 -32.95 3.09 -11.82
C LEU A 13 -31.51 2.77 -12.24
N LEU A 14 -31.13 3.01 -13.51
CA LEU A 14 -29.77 2.78 -13.98
C LEU A 14 -28.75 3.72 -13.31
N THR A 15 -29.10 5.00 -13.07
CA THR A 15 -28.24 5.93 -12.32
C THR A 15 -28.17 5.61 -10.83
N LEU A 16 -29.24 5.06 -10.24
CA LEU A 16 -29.27 4.65 -8.84
C LEU A 16 -28.41 3.40 -8.57
N PHE A 17 -28.27 2.49 -9.54
CA PHE A 17 -27.36 1.33 -9.43
C PHE A 17 -25.88 1.69 -9.59
N ILE A 18 -25.54 2.74 -10.36
CA ILE A 18 -24.13 3.15 -10.57
C ILE A 18 -23.58 3.95 -9.36
N SER A 19 -24.46 4.45 -8.49
CA SER A 19 -24.07 5.29 -7.35
C SER A 19 -23.96 4.55 -6.00
N LEU A 20 -24.33 3.27 -5.93
CA LEU A 20 -24.07 2.44 -4.76
C LEU A 20 -22.82 1.58 -4.97
N SER A 21 -21.77 1.92 -4.21
CA SER A 21 -20.53 1.13 -4.00
C SER A 21 -19.34 1.46 -4.92
N PHE A 22 -18.74 2.63 -4.71
CA PHE A 22 -17.29 2.78 -4.86
C PHE A 22 -16.60 2.92 -3.49
N ALA A 23 -17.18 2.34 -2.44
CA ALA A 23 -16.43 2.08 -1.23
C ALA A 23 -15.56 0.84 -1.50
N GLN A 24 -14.30 1.05 -1.90
CA GLN A 24 -13.33 -0.03 -1.88
C GLN A 24 -13.04 -0.37 -0.42
N ASP A 25 -13.72 -1.40 0.10
CA ASP A 25 -13.32 -2.00 1.37
C ASP A 25 -11.88 -2.54 1.22
N PRO A 26 -11.01 -2.33 2.22
CA PRO A 26 -9.67 -2.88 2.17
C PRO A 26 -9.72 -4.40 2.06
N VAL A 27 -9.07 -4.96 1.04
CA VAL A 27 -9.01 -6.42 0.82
C VAL A 27 -8.31 -7.12 1.99
N TRP A 28 -7.27 -6.49 2.52
CA TRP A 28 -6.58 -6.91 3.73
C TRP A 28 -5.94 -5.71 4.44
N GLN A 29 -5.59 -5.92 5.69
CA GLN A 29 -4.78 -4.99 6.48
C GLN A 29 -3.69 -5.79 7.21
N VAL A 30 -2.46 -5.28 7.17
CA VAL A 30 -1.31 -5.91 7.83
C VAL A 30 -0.62 -4.90 8.75
N ASN A 31 -0.27 -5.34 9.95
CA ASN A 31 0.52 -4.56 10.88
C ASN A 31 2.01 -4.83 10.62
N ILE A 32 2.72 -3.82 10.11
CA ILE A 32 4.14 -3.94 9.74
C ILE A 32 5.10 -3.37 10.79
N GLY A 33 4.62 -2.87 11.94
CA GLY A 33 5.50 -2.25 12.92
C GLY A 33 4.82 -1.71 14.18
N ARG A 34 5.64 -1.50 15.20
CA ARG A 34 5.20 -1.19 16.57
C ARG A 34 4.99 0.30 16.85
N ASN A 35 5.56 1.20 16.04
CA ASN A 35 5.56 2.63 16.35
C ASN A 35 4.49 3.39 15.56
N PRO A 36 3.51 4.05 16.23
CA PRO A 36 2.47 4.84 15.57
C PRO A 36 2.97 6.08 14.83
N SER A 37 4.23 6.52 15.04
CA SER A 37 4.82 7.64 14.29
C SER A 37 5.49 7.24 12.98
N SER A 38 5.44 5.96 12.61
CA SER A 38 6.06 5.43 11.38
C SER A 38 5.26 5.88 10.17
N GLN A 39 5.78 6.89 9.45
CA GLN A 39 5.23 7.29 8.17
C GLN A 39 5.83 6.42 7.06
N ILE A 40 4.97 5.75 6.30
CA ILE A 40 5.36 5.05 5.07
C ILE A 40 5.24 6.06 3.94
N TYR A 41 6.38 6.55 3.44
CA TYR A 41 6.39 7.55 2.38
C TYR A 41 6.38 6.93 0.98
N SER A 42 6.63 5.63 0.88
CA SER A 42 6.75 4.95 -0.41
C SER A 42 6.61 3.44 -0.26
N MET A 43 6.40 2.74 -1.36
CA MET A 43 6.33 1.29 -1.49
C MET A 43 6.58 0.92 -2.96
N GLU A 44 7.02 -0.30 -3.22
CA GLU A 44 7.19 -0.84 -4.58
C GLU A 44 6.40 -2.15 -4.72
N LEU A 45 5.70 -2.31 -5.84
CA LEU A 45 4.94 -3.52 -6.19
C LEU A 45 5.80 -4.40 -7.10
N ASP A 46 5.93 -5.67 -6.75
CA ASP A 46 6.61 -6.70 -7.54
C ASP A 46 5.67 -7.29 -8.61
N GLU A 47 6.25 -7.94 -9.62
CA GLU A 47 5.51 -8.65 -10.66
C GLU A 47 4.68 -9.82 -10.10
N ASP A 48 5.11 -10.41 -8.97
CA ASP A 48 4.40 -11.48 -8.25
C ASP A 48 3.19 -10.96 -7.43
N GLY A 49 3.01 -9.64 -7.36
CA GLY A 49 1.97 -8.96 -6.59
C GLY A 49 2.35 -8.66 -5.14
N SER A 50 3.58 -8.96 -4.72
CA SER A 50 4.09 -8.60 -3.40
C SER A 50 4.45 -7.12 -3.31
N LEU A 51 4.39 -6.59 -2.11
CA LEU A 51 4.75 -5.22 -1.78
C LEU A 51 6.02 -5.19 -0.96
N TYR A 52 6.94 -4.32 -1.35
CA TYR A 52 8.11 -3.95 -0.57
C TYR A 52 7.88 -2.59 0.06
N ILE A 53 7.87 -2.57 1.39
CA ILE A 53 7.50 -1.39 2.16
C ILE A 53 8.70 -0.98 3.04
N PRO A 54 9.28 0.22 2.85
CA PRO A 54 10.30 0.75 3.72
C PRO A 54 9.71 1.01 5.10
N LEU A 55 10.47 0.65 6.13
CA LEU A 55 10.10 0.83 7.52
C LEU A 55 10.87 2.00 8.14
N TYR A 56 10.15 2.75 8.95
CA TYR A 56 10.69 3.64 9.95
C TYR A 56 10.47 3.01 11.31
N ILE A 57 11.53 2.49 11.92
CA ILE A 57 11.51 2.01 13.30
C ILE A 57 12.35 3.00 14.11
N THR A 58 11.93 3.31 15.33
CA THR A 58 12.72 4.19 16.21
C THR A 58 14.14 3.66 16.28
N GLU A 59 15.11 4.46 15.82
CA GLU A 59 16.55 4.15 15.76
C GLU A 59 17.01 3.21 14.62
N GLU A 60 16.09 2.65 13.82
CA GLU A 60 16.43 1.70 12.75
C GLU A 60 15.55 1.86 11.49
N GLY A 61 16.19 1.92 10.33
CA GLY A 61 15.53 1.77 9.04
C GLY A 61 15.33 0.30 8.69
N GLY A 62 14.31 -0.03 7.90
CA GLY A 62 14.11 -1.41 7.45
C GLY A 62 13.32 -1.52 6.16
N LEU A 63 13.04 -2.76 5.78
CA LEU A 63 12.23 -3.13 4.64
C LEU A 63 11.42 -4.37 5.02
N VAL A 64 10.14 -4.38 4.68
CA VAL A 64 9.28 -5.56 4.82
C VAL A 64 8.77 -5.97 3.45
N LYS A 65 8.71 -7.29 3.21
CA LYS A 65 7.98 -7.87 2.08
C LYS A 65 6.63 -8.39 2.57
N VAL A 66 5.56 -7.97 1.90
CA VAL A 66 4.20 -8.45 2.13
C VAL A 66 3.70 -9.09 0.84
N SER A 67 3.22 -10.33 0.92
CA SER A 67 2.61 -11.00 -0.23
C SER A 67 1.35 -10.30 -0.72
N LYS A 68 0.90 -10.63 -1.94
CA LYS A 68 -0.38 -10.15 -2.50
C LYS A 68 -1.59 -10.41 -1.60
N ASP A 69 -1.53 -11.45 -0.76
CA ASP A 69 -2.59 -11.89 0.15
C ASP A 69 -2.48 -11.21 1.54
N GLY A 70 -1.57 -10.25 1.71
CA GLY A 70 -1.42 -9.46 2.94
C GLY A 70 -0.58 -10.14 4.03
N VAL A 71 0.12 -11.23 3.70
CA VAL A 71 0.99 -11.94 4.66
C VAL A 71 2.39 -11.35 4.63
N LYS A 72 2.92 -10.95 5.79
CA LYS A 72 4.32 -10.56 5.95
C LYS A 72 5.24 -11.77 5.72
N GLU A 73 6.02 -11.75 4.65
CA GLU A 73 6.91 -12.85 4.29
C GLU A 73 8.27 -12.74 4.99
N TRP A 74 8.87 -11.55 4.97
CA TRP A 74 10.15 -11.31 5.63
C TRP A 74 10.33 -9.84 6.01
N GLN A 75 11.30 -9.60 6.89
CA GLN A 75 11.70 -8.27 7.32
C GLN A 75 13.22 -8.18 7.38
N TYR A 76 13.77 -7.11 6.80
CA TYR A 76 15.18 -6.76 6.85
C TYR A 76 15.34 -5.45 7.62
N ILE A 77 16.27 -5.43 8.57
CA ILE A 77 16.66 -4.22 9.29
C ILE A 77 18.00 -3.76 8.72
N VAL A 78 18.07 -2.49 8.34
CA VAL A 78 19.31 -1.89 7.83
C VAL A 78 20.29 -1.75 8.99
N PRO A 79 21.48 -2.40 8.93
CA PRO A 79 22.48 -2.28 9.98
C PRO A 79 23.03 -0.85 10.08
N ASN A 80 23.46 -0.44 11.29
CA ASN A 80 24.17 0.82 11.60
C ASN A 80 23.34 2.13 11.49
N GLN A 81 22.31 2.26 12.34
CA GLN A 81 21.71 3.53 12.79
C GLN A 81 21.23 4.52 11.71
N THR A 82 21.01 4.09 10.46
CA THR A 82 20.24 4.93 9.55
C THR A 82 18.82 4.95 10.09
N LYS A 83 18.44 6.05 10.74
CA LYS A 83 17.13 6.20 11.39
C LYS A 83 15.98 6.04 10.39
N GLN A 84 16.25 6.18 9.09
CA GLN A 84 15.23 6.28 8.05
C GLN A 84 15.66 5.59 6.74
N VAL A 85 14.79 4.74 6.21
CA VAL A 85 14.75 4.43 4.77
C VAL A 85 13.69 5.35 4.17
N MET A 86 14.12 6.47 3.56
CA MET A 86 13.19 7.49 3.05
C MET A 86 12.90 7.33 1.57
N GLY A 87 13.80 6.70 0.80
CA GLY A 87 13.60 6.51 -0.62
C GLY A 87 12.62 5.39 -0.91
N SER A 88 11.94 5.50 -2.05
CA SER A 88 11.20 4.37 -2.61
C SER A 88 12.16 3.19 -2.83
N PRO A 89 11.82 1.99 -2.35
CA PRO A 89 12.56 0.80 -2.75
C PRO A 89 12.48 0.62 -4.27
N ARG A 90 13.41 -0.15 -4.83
CA ARG A 90 13.40 -0.56 -6.24
C ARG A 90 13.70 -2.04 -6.34
N ILE A 91 12.88 -2.75 -7.09
CA ILE A 91 13.11 -4.16 -7.40
C ILE A 91 13.95 -4.22 -8.68
N VAL A 92 15.07 -4.95 -8.63
CA VAL A 92 16.01 -5.12 -9.74
C VAL A 92 16.37 -6.60 -9.85
N GLY A 93 15.62 -7.33 -10.67
CA GLY A 93 15.68 -8.80 -10.69
C GLY A 93 15.29 -9.35 -9.31
N ASP A 94 16.09 -10.28 -8.79
CA ASP A 94 15.86 -10.89 -7.47
C ASP A 94 16.31 -10.01 -6.29
N ALA A 95 16.80 -8.79 -6.55
CA ALA A 95 17.32 -7.89 -5.53
C ALA A 95 16.36 -6.72 -5.26
N VAL A 96 16.36 -6.25 -4.01
CA VAL A 96 15.72 -4.99 -3.63
C VAL A 96 16.78 -3.97 -3.26
N VAL A 97 16.78 -2.85 -3.98
CA VAL A 97 17.64 -1.71 -3.73
C VAL A 97 16.91 -0.73 -2.82
N LEU A 98 17.57 -0.35 -1.73
CA LEU A 98 17.09 0.64 -0.77
C LEU A 98 17.94 1.89 -0.88
N VAL A 99 17.29 3.05 -0.86
CA VAL A 99 17.98 4.32 -0.63
C VAL A 99 17.76 4.71 0.82
N THR A 100 18.83 4.57 1.60
CA THR A 100 18.83 4.93 3.03
C THR A 100 19.00 6.44 3.18
N GLY A 101 18.26 7.01 4.12
CA GLY A 101 18.28 8.44 4.43
C GLY A 101 19.32 8.80 5.49
N TRP A 102 19.28 10.04 5.96
CA TRP A 102 20.25 10.60 6.88
C TRP A 102 20.27 9.85 8.23
N GLY A 103 21.39 9.19 8.51
CA GLY A 103 21.73 8.71 9.85
C GLY A 103 22.22 9.89 10.68
N GLY A 104 21.30 10.61 11.32
CA GLY A 104 21.67 11.69 12.23
C GLY A 104 22.50 11.15 13.39
N ALA A 105 23.78 11.50 13.41
CA ALA A 105 24.72 11.26 14.51
C ALA A 105 24.24 11.93 15.81
#